data_AF-F9DM47-F1
#
_entry.id   AF-F9DM47-F1
#
_cell.length_a   1.000
_cell.length_b   1.000
_cell.length_c   1.000
_cell.angle_alpha   90.00
_cell.angle_beta   90.00
_cell.angle_gamma   90.00
#
_symmetry.space_group_name_H-M   'P 1'
#
loop_
_entity.id
_entity.type
_entity.pdbx_description
1 polymer ?
#
loop_
_entity_poly.entity_id
_entity_poly.type
_entity_poly.pdbx_seq_one_letter_code
_entity_poly.pdbx_strand_id
1 'polypeptide(L)'
;MNNIRYVRQHDSMECGISCLSMVCKIFDREYNTSELYKICKATKEGVSLKAITETAQTIGLESVSVRISVKELMTHKLCSILHWNQNHFVVLYKVKKNRFYIADPAKGHVKYDLEVFKKHWVSTQSDGEEKGIAMFLEPTPAFYEKKMDEEPKEERSFKFLFGYIKQYRKYYNSIKFNGMDINLENSIVNYIESICK
;
A
#
# COMPACT_ATOMS: atom_id res chain seq x y z
N MET A 1 9.96 -11.40 2.32
CA MET A 1 8.58 -11.86 2.02
C MET A 1 7.66 -10.90 2.75
N ASN A 2 6.93 -10.03 2.05
CA ASN A 2 5.93 -9.18 2.71
C ASN A 2 4.73 -10.08 2.98
N ASN A 3 4.65 -10.61 4.20
CA ASN A 3 3.49 -11.38 4.64
C ASN A 3 2.41 -10.38 5.06
N ILE A 4 1.35 -10.24 4.26
CA ILE A 4 0.22 -9.39 4.64
C ILE A 4 -0.60 -10.08 5.72
N ARG A 5 -0.76 -9.42 6.87
CA ARG A 5 -1.72 -9.84 7.90
C ARG A 5 -3.12 -9.53 7.40
N TYR A 6 -3.93 -10.57 7.20
CA TYR A 6 -5.29 -10.43 6.71
C TYR A 6 -6.20 -9.80 7.77
N VAL A 7 -7.11 -8.94 7.32
CA VAL A 7 -8.17 -8.34 8.13
C VAL A 7 -9.50 -8.64 7.44
N ARG A 8 -10.42 -9.30 8.16
CA ARG A 8 -11.76 -9.64 7.69
C ARG A 8 -12.69 -8.45 7.86
N GLN A 9 -13.51 -8.17 6.85
CA GLN A 9 -14.59 -7.19 6.97
C GLN A 9 -15.72 -7.74 7.85
N HIS A 10 -16.32 -6.90 8.70
CA HIS A 10 -17.51 -7.28 9.47
C HIS A 10 -18.77 -7.08 8.64
N ASP A 11 -18.83 -6.02 7.84
CA ASP A 11 -19.90 -5.74 6.89
C ASP A 11 -19.37 -5.62 5.44
N SER A 12 -20.22 -5.90 4.46
CA SER A 12 -19.98 -5.64 3.02
C SER A 12 -19.55 -4.22 2.70
N MET A 13 -20.04 -3.24 3.46
CA MET A 13 -19.76 -1.81 3.28
C MET A 13 -18.35 -1.41 3.72
N GLU A 14 -17.61 -2.32 4.36
CA GLU A 14 -16.37 -2.04 5.06
C GLU A 14 -15.10 -2.53 4.36
N CYS A 15 -15.24 -3.11 3.16
CA CYS A 15 -14.13 -3.68 2.42
C CYS A 15 -12.96 -2.71 2.23
N GLY A 16 -13.24 -1.43 1.93
CA GLY A 16 -12.21 -0.39 1.78
C GLY A 16 -11.43 -0.10 3.07
N ILE A 17 -12.08 -0.15 4.23
CA ILE A 17 -11.42 0.07 5.54
C ILE A 17 -10.59 -1.13 5.95
N SER A 18 -11.11 -2.33 5.70
CA SER A 18 -10.32 -3.56 5.88
C SER A 18 -9.08 -3.55 4.97
N CYS A 19 -9.20 -3.05 3.73
CA CYS A 19 -8.07 -2.85 2.84
C CYS A 19 -7.03 -1.87 3.41
N LEU A 20 -7.46 -0.70 3.90
CA LEU A 20 -6.56 0.27 4.53
C LEU A 20 -5.85 -0.32 5.76
N SER A 21 -6.57 -1.06 6.62
CA SER A 21 -5.98 -1.73 7.78
C SER A 21 -4.88 -2.72 7.37
N MET A 22 -5.12 -3.52 6.33
CA MET A 22 -4.13 -4.43 5.78
C MET A 22 -2.91 -3.70 5.18
N VAL A 23 -3.13 -2.57 4.48
CA VAL A 23 -2.06 -1.73 3.93
C VAL A 23 -1.21 -1.11 5.06
N CYS A 24 -1.82 -0.59 6.11
CA CYS A 24 -1.10 -0.04 7.26
C CYS A 24 -0.17 -1.10 7.89
N LYS A 25 -0.66 -2.33 8.03
CA LYS A 25 0.13 -3.45 8.57
C LYS A 25 1.32 -3.81 7.66
N ILE A 26 1.24 -3.59 6.34
CA ILE A 26 2.38 -3.75 5.43
C ILE A 26 3.44 -2.69 5.68
N PHE A 27 3.05 -1.49 6.10
CA PHE A 27 3.94 -0.40 6.49
C PHE A 27 4.32 -0.46 7.98
N ASP A 28 4.27 -1.64 8.58
CA ASP A 28 4.65 -1.91 9.97
C ASP A 28 3.90 -1.06 11.01
N ARG A 29 2.67 -0.63 10.69
CA ARG A 29 1.79 0.09 11.62
C ARG A 29 0.44 -0.59 11.75
N GLU A 30 0.03 -0.86 12.99
CA GLU A 30 -1.32 -1.36 13.27
C GLU A 30 -2.23 -0.21 13.66
N TYR A 31 -3.40 -0.14 13.01
CA TYR A 31 -4.50 0.69 13.44
C TYR A 31 -5.61 -0.20 13.96
N ASN A 32 -6.35 0.26 14.96
CA ASN A 32 -7.59 -0.40 15.32
C ASN A 32 -8.61 -0.15 14.19
N THR A 33 -9.20 -1.22 13.65
CA THR A 33 -10.20 -1.11 12.59
C THR A 33 -11.37 -0.21 13.02
N SER A 34 -11.76 -0.23 14.29
CA SER A 34 -12.77 0.68 14.87
C SER A 34 -12.37 2.16 14.81
N GLU A 35 -11.09 2.51 14.89
CA GLU A 35 -10.63 3.89 14.72
C GLU A 35 -10.70 4.32 13.26
N LEU A 36 -10.28 3.44 12.35
CA LEU A 36 -10.38 3.70 10.91
C LEU A 36 -11.85 3.88 10.49
N TYR A 37 -12.79 3.12 11.08
CA TYR A 37 -14.22 3.34 10.85
C TYR A 37 -14.71 4.71 11.32
N LYS A 38 -14.25 5.19 12.48
CA LYS A 38 -14.64 6.52 12.97
C LYS A 38 -14.12 7.64 12.07
N ILE A 39 -12.95 7.46 11.47
CA ILE A 39 -12.35 8.43 10.55
C ILE A 39 -13.04 8.37 9.18
N CYS A 40 -13.37 7.16 8.71
CA CYS A 40 -13.94 6.97 7.39
C CYS A 40 -15.43 7.29 7.38
N LYS A 41 -15.79 8.28 6.56
CA LYS A 41 -17.18 8.63 6.28
C LYS A 41 -17.79 7.63 5.29
N ALA A 42 -17.95 6.38 5.71
CA ALA A 42 -18.68 5.38 4.94
C ALA A 42 -20.13 5.84 4.74
N THR A 43 -20.66 5.66 3.53
CA THR A 43 -22.07 5.97 3.25
C THR A 43 -22.91 4.69 3.33
N LYS A 44 -24.23 4.84 3.25
CA LYS A 44 -25.16 3.70 3.16
C LYS A 44 -24.95 2.83 1.90
N GLU A 45 -24.19 3.33 0.92
CA GLU A 45 -23.86 2.61 -0.32
C GLU A 45 -22.48 1.93 -0.26
N GLY A 46 -21.79 2.03 0.89
CA GLY A 46 -20.46 1.48 1.10
C GLY A 46 -19.37 2.54 1.19
N VAL A 47 -18.11 2.09 1.17
CA VAL A 47 -16.94 2.96 1.17
C VAL A 47 -16.58 3.35 -0.26
N SER A 48 -16.62 4.65 -0.57
CA SER A 48 -16.19 5.16 -1.88
C SER A 48 -14.67 5.27 -1.97
N LEU A 49 -14.11 5.24 -3.19
CA LEU A 49 -12.68 5.50 -3.43
C LEU A 49 -12.22 6.83 -2.81
N LYS A 50 -13.07 7.86 -2.89
CA LYS A 50 -12.81 9.17 -2.28
C LYS A 50 -12.72 9.08 -0.75
N ALA A 51 -13.62 8.34 -0.10
CA ALA A 51 -13.56 8.13 1.34
C ALA A 51 -12.30 7.37 1.77
N ILE A 52 -11.85 6.40 0.96
CA ILE A 52 -10.56 5.71 1.18
C ILE A 52 -9.40 6.70 1.10
N THR A 53 -9.34 7.53 0.05
CA THR A 53 -8.32 8.57 -0.13
C THR A 53 -8.27 9.54 1.06
N GLU A 54 -9.42 10.08 1.47
CA GLU A 54 -9.50 11.03 2.58
C GLU A 54 -9.08 10.40 3.92
N THR A 55 -9.46 9.13 4.13
CA THR A 55 -9.06 8.37 5.33
C THR A 55 -7.55 8.12 5.31
N ALA A 56 -6.99 7.69 4.16
CA ALA A 56 -5.56 7.46 3.95
C ALA A 56 -4.75 8.74 4.26
N GLN A 57 -5.15 9.87 3.69
CA GLN A 57 -4.52 11.17 3.96
C GLN A 57 -4.60 11.54 5.43
N THR A 58 -5.76 11.34 6.06
CA THR A 58 -5.94 11.63 7.49
C THR A 58 -4.98 10.82 8.35
N ILE A 59 -4.68 9.57 7.99
CA ILE A 59 -3.74 8.73 8.74
C ILE A 59 -2.27 8.93 8.33
N GLY A 60 -1.97 9.83 7.39
CA GLY A 60 -0.62 10.16 6.95
C GLY A 60 -0.13 9.33 5.74
N LEU A 61 -1.02 8.60 5.07
CA LEU A 61 -0.69 7.97 3.80
C LEU A 61 -0.95 8.94 2.65
N GLU A 62 0.02 9.07 1.74
CA GLU A 62 -0.25 9.59 0.42
C GLU A 62 -0.89 8.50 -0.45
N SER A 63 -1.82 8.90 -1.30
CA SER A 63 -2.51 7.96 -2.18
C SER A 63 -2.71 8.55 -3.57
N VAL A 64 -2.43 7.74 -4.59
CA VAL A 64 -2.64 8.11 -6.00
C VAL A 64 -3.56 7.07 -6.62
N SER A 65 -4.75 7.51 -7.04
CA SER A 65 -5.74 6.68 -7.73
C SER A 65 -5.68 6.91 -9.22
N VAL A 66 -5.45 5.85 -9.99
CA VAL A 66 -5.29 5.91 -11.44
C VAL A 66 -6.05 4.78 -12.13
N ARG A 67 -6.41 5.04 -13.38
CA ARG A 67 -6.90 4.02 -14.29
C ARG A 67 -5.74 3.57 -15.18
N ILE A 68 -5.35 2.31 -15.05
CA ILE A 68 -4.14 1.78 -15.70
C ILE A 68 -4.41 0.39 -16.30
N SER A 69 -3.59 0.02 -17.28
CA SER A 69 -3.56 -1.32 -17.87
C SER A 69 -2.96 -2.35 -16.91
N VAL A 70 -3.19 -3.64 -17.18
CA VAL A 70 -2.54 -4.72 -16.42
C VAL A 70 -1.01 -4.66 -16.57
N LYS A 71 -0.52 -4.29 -17.76
CA LYS A 71 0.91 -4.17 -18.04
C LYS A 71 1.55 -3.13 -17.12
N GLU A 72 0.94 -1.95 -17.01
CA GLU A 72 1.37 -0.90 -16.09
C GLU A 72 1.27 -1.35 -14.64
N LEU A 73 0.14 -1.96 -14.22
CA LEU A 73 -0.02 -2.46 -12.85
C LEU A 73 1.12 -3.40 -12.43
N MET A 74 1.57 -4.27 -13.33
CA MET A 74 2.66 -5.21 -13.07
C MET A 74 4.05 -4.56 -12.93
N THR A 75 4.27 -3.33 -13.43
CA THR A 75 5.55 -2.63 -13.26
C THR A 75 5.69 -1.99 -11.88
N HIS A 76 4.57 -1.71 -11.21
CA HIS A 76 4.54 -1.14 -9.87
C HIS A 76 4.81 -2.20 -8.80
N LYS A 77 5.69 -1.86 -7.85
CA LYS A 77 6.07 -2.73 -6.73
C LYS A 77 5.27 -2.51 -5.46
N LEU A 78 4.45 -1.47 -5.45
CA LEU A 78 3.76 -1.00 -4.26
C LEU A 78 2.52 -1.84 -3.99
N CYS A 79 2.16 -1.93 -2.72
CA CYS A 79 0.86 -2.43 -2.33
C CYS A 79 -0.21 -1.49 -2.91
N SER A 80 -1.25 -2.06 -3.51
CA SER A 80 -2.34 -1.27 -4.09
C SER A 80 -3.69 -1.80 -3.65
N ILE A 81 -4.62 -0.86 -3.45
CA ILE A 81 -6.03 -1.17 -3.29
C ILE A 81 -6.65 -1.14 -4.69
N LEU A 82 -7.31 -2.23 -5.07
CA LEU A 82 -7.94 -2.38 -6.37
C LEU A 82 -9.45 -2.24 -6.25
N HIS A 83 -10.07 -1.50 -7.17
CA HIS A 83 -11.51 -1.59 -7.37
C HIS A 83 -11.84 -2.91 -8.06
N TRP A 84 -12.78 -3.66 -7.51
CA TRP A 84 -12.98 -5.07 -7.83
C TRP A 84 -14.46 -5.36 -8.05
N ASN A 85 -14.82 -6.06 -9.13
CA ASN A 85 -16.20 -6.41 -9.48
C ASN A 85 -17.20 -5.23 -9.44
N GLN A 86 -16.72 -4.01 -9.70
CA GLN A 86 -17.50 -2.77 -9.72
C GLN A 86 -18.13 -2.33 -8.39
N ASN A 87 -17.97 -3.07 -7.30
CA ASN A 87 -18.60 -2.78 -6.01
C ASN A 87 -17.81 -3.26 -4.78
N HIS A 88 -16.55 -3.68 -4.96
CA HIS A 88 -15.71 -4.22 -3.90
C HIS A 88 -14.30 -3.64 -3.94
N PHE A 89 -13.58 -3.74 -2.83
CA PHE A 89 -12.16 -3.38 -2.75
C PHE A 89 -11.34 -4.54 -2.22
N VAL A 90 -10.17 -4.74 -2.85
CA VAL A 90 -9.21 -5.78 -2.46
C VAL A 90 -7.79 -5.24 -2.47
N VAL A 91 -6.87 -5.90 -1.75
CA VAL A 91 -5.46 -5.50 -1.71
C VAL A 91 -4.61 -6.40 -2.60
N LEU A 92 -3.98 -5.83 -3.62
CA LEU A 92 -2.90 -6.49 -4.36
C LEU A 92 -1.57 -6.23 -3.63
N TYR A 93 -1.02 -7.28 -3.04
CA TYR A 93 0.22 -7.18 -2.25
C TYR A 93 1.43 -7.84 -2.92
N LYS A 94 1.22 -8.60 -4.00
CA LYS A 94 2.31 -9.26 -4.73
C LYS A 94 1.88 -9.72 -6.13
N VAL A 95 2.77 -9.54 -7.10
CA VAL A 95 2.71 -10.22 -8.41
C VAL A 95 3.95 -11.09 -8.57
N LYS A 96 3.77 -12.37 -8.94
CA LYS A 96 4.89 -13.29 -9.19
C LYS A 96 4.52 -14.32 -10.24
N LYS A 97 5.36 -14.47 -11.29
CA LYS A 97 5.15 -15.44 -12.39
C LYS A 97 3.73 -15.36 -12.98
N ASN A 98 3.29 -14.14 -13.32
CA ASN A 98 1.95 -13.86 -13.85
C ASN A 98 0.77 -14.32 -12.95
N ARG A 99 1.02 -14.42 -11.63
CA ARG A 99 0.00 -14.66 -10.62
C ARG A 99 -0.13 -13.46 -9.71
N PHE A 100 -1.38 -13.08 -9.48
CA PHE A 100 -1.79 -11.94 -8.66
C PHE A 100 -2.20 -12.46 -7.29
N TYR A 101 -1.54 -11.96 -6.25
CA TYR A 101 -1.79 -12.35 -4.86
C TYR A 101 -2.62 -11.25 -4.22
N ILE A 102 -3.85 -11.58 -3.91
CA ILE A 102 -4.86 -10.65 -3.42
C ILE A 102 -5.20 -11.00 -1.98
N ALA A 103 -5.30 -10.00 -1.12
CA ALA A 103 -5.98 -10.13 0.16
C ALA A 103 -7.37 -9.50 0.00
N ASP A 104 -8.37 -10.36 -0.03
CA ASP A 104 -9.77 -10.00 -0.20
C ASP A 104 -10.42 -9.97 1.20
N PRO A 105 -10.91 -8.80 1.68
CA PRO A 105 -11.55 -8.69 2.99
C PRO A 105 -12.68 -9.71 3.24
N ALA A 106 -13.37 -10.18 2.20
CA ALA A 106 -14.44 -11.17 2.30
C ALA A 106 -13.95 -12.63 2.18
N LYS A 107 -12.83 -12.87 1.50
CA LYS A 107 -12.38 -14.24 1.12
C LYS A 107 -11.03 -14.66 1.71
N GLY A 108 -10.30 -13.76 2.35
CA GLY A 108 -8.93 -14.01 2.80
C GLY A 108 -7.91 -13.89 1.67
N HIS A 109 -6.79 -14.60 1.79
CA HIS A 109 -5.76 -14.59 0.75
C HIS A 109 -6.18 -15.47 -0.44
N VAL A 110 -6.30 -14.85 -1.61
CA VAL A 110 -6.62 -15.53 -2.86
C VAL A 110 -5.54 -15.29 -3.91
N LYS A 111 -5.45 -16.18 -4.88
CA LYS A 111 -4.48 -16.11 -5.97
C LYS A 111 -5.20 -16.29 -7.29
N TYR A 112 -4.95 -15.40 -8.24
CA TYR A 112 -5.52 -15.46 -9.57
C TYR A 112 -4.41 -15.52 -10.62
N ASP A 113 -4.67 -16.26 -11.71
CA ASP A 113 -3.95 -16.06 -12.96
C ASP A 113 -4.43 -14.75 -13.64
N LEU A 114 -3.78 -14.41 -14.75
CA LEU A 114 -4.07 -13.19 -15.49
C LEU A 114 -5.51 -13.10 -15.98
N GLU A 115 -6.06 -14.18 -16.54
CA GLU A 115 -7.39 -14.18 -17.14
C GLU A 115 -8.48 -14.02 -16.09
N VAL A 116 -8.37 -14.74 -14.98
CA VAL A 116 -9.31 -14.61 -13.86
C VAL A 116 -9.18 -13.24 -13.19
N PHE A 117 -7.94 -12.74 -13.02
CA PHE A 117 -7.72 -11.41 -12.47
C PHE A 117 -8.40 -10.32 -13.31
N LYS A 118 -8.23 -10.36 -14.64
CA LYS A 118 -8.81 -9.39 -15.57
C LYS A 118 -10.33 -9.36 -15.48
N LYS A 119 -10.99 -10.53 -15.43
CA LYS A 119 -12.45 -10.64 -15.32
C LYS A 119 -13.02 -9.89 -14.11
N HIS A 120 -12.24 -9.78 -13.04
CA HIS A 120 -12.68 -9.10 -11.83
C HIS A 120 -12.23 -7.64 -11.72
N TRP A 121 -11.04 -7.31 -12.23
CA TRP A 121 -10.43 -5.99 -12.04
C TRP A 121 -10.69 -5.00 -13.18
N VAL A 122 -10.79 -5.49 -14.41
CA VAL A 122 -11.02 -4.62 -15.57
C VAL A 122 -12.39 -3.99 -15.44
N SER A 123 -12.44 -2.67 -15.59
CA SER A 123 -13.66 -1.87 -15.40
C SER A 123 -14.03 -1.06 -16.64
N THR A 124 -13.10 -0.89 -17.57
CA THR A 124 -13.33 -0.17 -18.83
C THR A 124 -12.29 -0.55 -19.88
N GLN A 125 -12.53 -0.14 -21.11
CA GLN A 125 -11.56 -0.20 -22.21
C GLN A 125 -11.37 1.22 -22.76
N SER A 126 -10.11 1.63 -22.92
CA SER A 126 -9.72 2.92 -23.52
C SER A 126 -8.55 2.68 -24.44
N ASP A 127 -8.59 3.25 -25.65
CA ASP A 127 -7.51 3.16 -26.63
C ASP A 127 -7.15 1.71 -27.01
N GLY A 128 -8.15 0.80 -26.99
CA GLY A 128 -7.96 -0.62 -27.26
C GLY A 128 -7.33 -1.42 -26.10
N GLU A 129 -7.07 -0.79 -24.95
CA GLU A 129 -6.52 -1.45 -23.78
C GLU A 129 -7.55 -1.62 -22.66
N GLU A 130 -7.54 -2.80 -22.04
CA GLU A 130 -8.32 -3.11 -20.84
C GLU A 130 -7.69 -2.45 -19.62
N LYS A 131 -8.47 -1.62 -18.92
CA LYS A 131 -8.00 -0.85 -17.78
C LYS A 131 -8.85 -1.08 -16.53
N GLY A 132 -8.18 -1.11 -15.39
CA GLY A 132 -8.77 -1.19 -14.06
C GLY A 132 -8.42 0.05 -13.24
N ILE A 133 -9.08 0.21 -12.10
CA ILE A 133 -8.75 1.27 -11.13
C ILE A 133 -7.85 0.68 -10.04
N ALA A 134 -6.73 1.34 -9.81
CA ALA A 134 -5.81 1.02 -8.72
C ALA A 134 -5.50 2.29 -7.93
N MET A 135 -5.48 2.15 -6.60
CA MET A 135 -4.98 3.16 -5.67
C MET A 135 -3.65 2.66 -5.11
N PHE A 136 -2.58 3.39 -5.40
CA PHE A 136 -1.28 3.19 -4.79
C PHE A 136 -1.17 4.02 -3.52
N LEU A 137 -0.58 3.46 -2.47
CA LEU A 137 -0.39 4.14 -1.20
C LEU A 137 1.07 4.11 -0.79
N GLU A 138 1.55 5.23 -0.24
CA GLU A 138 2.87 5.35 0.34
C GLU A 138 2.79 6.09 1.69
N PRO A 139 3.56 5.66 2.70
CA PRO A 139 3.55 6.32 3.99
C PRO A 139 4.40 7.60 3.95
N THR A 140 3.86 8.69 4.51
CA THR A 140 4.61 9.92 4.78
C THR A 140 5.26 9.87 6.17
N PRO A 141 6.16 10.81 6.53
CA PRO A 141 6.63 10.92 7.91
C PRO A 141 5.50 11.03 8.95
N ALA A 142 4.43 11.76 8.63
CA ALA A 142 3.25 11.90 9.50
C ALA A 142 2.55 10.56 9.78
N PHE A 143 2.67 9.58 8.87
CA PHE A 143 2.18 8.21 9.09
C PHE A 143 2.89 7.49 10.24
N TYR A 144 4.04 7.96 10.71
CA TYR A 144 4.76 7.33 11.81
C TYR A 144 4.78 8.20 13.08
N GLU A 145 4.51 9.50 12.94
CA GLU A 145 4.46 10.45 14.06
C GLU A 145 3.15 10.39 14.86
N LYS A 146 2.04 10.00 14.24
CA LYS A 146 0.75 9.88 14.95
C LYS A 146 0.85 8.79 16.02
N LYS A 147 1.05 9.15 17.28
CA LYS A 147 1.03 8.24 18.43
C LYS A 147 -0.35 7.56 18.55
N MET A 148 -0.36 6.23 18.67
CA MET A 148 -1.38 5.52 19.45
C MET A 148 -0.78 5.38 20.85
N ASP A 149 -1.16 6.27 21.77
CA ASP A 149 -1.04 6.21 23.25
C ASP A 149 0.19 5.58 23.94
N GLU A 150 1.31 5.34 23.26
CA GLU A 150 2.54 4.82 23.86
C GLU A 150 3.69 5.82 23.71
N GLU A 151 4.47 5.98 24.79
CA GLU A 151 5.66 6.83 24.84
C GLU A 151 6.66 6.50 23.71
N PRO A 152 7.31 7.51 23.12
CA PRO A 152 8.20 7.31 22.00
C PRO A 152 9.50 6.64 22.47
N LYS A 153 9.67 5.36 22.17
CA LYS A 153 11.00 4.72 22.23
C LYS A 153 11.77 5.08 20.96
N GLU A 154 12.93 5.71 21.12
CA GLU A 154 13.82 6.21 20.05
C GLU A 154 14.10 5.18 18.94
N GLU A 155 14.08 3.88 19.24
CA GLU A 155 14.24 2.79 18.27
C GLU A 155 13.22 2.81 17.11
N ARG A 156 12.00 3.35 17.31
CA ARG A 156 10.95 3.36 16.27
C ARG A 156 11.26 4.37 15.16
N SER A 157 11.86 5.51 15.48
CA SER A 157 12.20 6.58 14.52
C SER A 157 13.24 6.11 13.49
N PHE A 158 14.23 5.32 13.93
CA PHE A 158 15.25 4.77 13.04
C PHE A 158 14.72 3.63 12.17
N LYS A 159 13.90 2.73 12.74
CA LYS A 159 13.28 1.64 11.97
C LYS A 159 12.38 2.17 10.85
N PHE A 160 11.66 3.27 11.10
CA PHE A 160 10.90 4.02 10.11
C PHE A 160 11.79 4.48 8.94
N LEU A 161 12.89 5.17 9.25
CA LEU A 161 13.80 5.72 8.24
C LEU A 161 14.48 4.62 7.44
N PHE A 162 14.87 3.51 8.10
CA PHE A 162 15.39 2.32 7.43
C PHE A 162 14.35 1.65 6.52
N GLY A 163 13.07 1.63 6.92
CA GLY A 163 11.97 1.14 6.07
C GLY A 163 11.84 1.97 4.79
N TYR A 164 11.86 3.30 4.93
CA TYR A 164 11.85 4.24 3.81
C TYR A 164 13.08 4.06 2.90
N ILE A 165 14.29 4.09 3.47
CA ILE A 165 15.54 3.88 2.73
C ILE A 165 15.56 2.53 2.00
N LYS A 166 15.08 1.46 2.64
CA LYS A 166 15.00 0.12 2.05
C LYS A 166 14.07 0.05 0.84
N GLN A 167 12.98 0.81 0.84
CA GLN A 167 12.07 0.92 -0.30
C GLN A 167 12.76 1.55 -1.52
N TYR A 168 13.60 2.58 -1.30
CA TYR A 168 14.35 3.25 -2.36
C TYR A 168 15.69 2.58 -2.72
N ARG A 169 16.18 1.62 -1.93
CA ARG A 169 17.44 0.87 -2.16
C ARG A 169 17.57 0.30 -3.58
N LYS A 170 16.45 -0.05 -4.24
CA LYS A 170 16.46 -0.55 -5.63
C LYS A 170 16.82 0.53 -6.66
N TYR A 171 16.46 1.79 -6.43
CA TYR A 171 16.74 2.91 -7.34
C TYR A 171 18.18 3.40 -7.22
N TYR A 172 18.79 3.30 -6.04
CA TYR A 172 20.21 3.62 -5.85
C TYR A 172 21.15 2.60 -6.49
N ASN A 173 20.76 1.32 -6.52
CA ASN A 173 21.54 0.28 -7.21
C ASN A 173 21.58 0.44 -8.74
N SER A 174 20.67 1.22 -9.34
CA SER A 174 20.69 1.56 -10.78
C SER A 174 21.60 2.75 -11.12
N ILE A 175 22.13 3.49 -10.14
CA ILE A 175 23.06 4.62 -10.35
C ILE A 175 24.53 4.14 -10.36
N LYS A 176 24.79 2.90 -10.77
CA LYS A 176 26.14 2.44 -11.08
C LYS A 176 26.55 2.95 -12.46
N PHE A 177 26.88 4.24 -12.55
CA PHE A 177 27.60 4.81 -13.69
C PHE A 177 29.01 5.23 -13.22
N ASN A 178 30.03 4.69 -13.89
CA ASN A 178 31.43 5.14 -13.89
C ASN A 178 32.23 5.07 -12.57
N GLY A 179 32.39 3.86 -12.02
CA GLY A 179 33.62 3.52 -11.28
C GLY A 179 33.85 4.14 -9.90
N MET A 180 32.88 4.84 -9.32
CA MET A 180 32.89 5.21 -7.90
C MET A 180 31.89 4.32 -7.14
N ASP A 181 32.41 3.36 -6.38
CA ASP A 181 31.64 2.63 -5.36
C ASP A 181 31.34 3.58 -4.19
N ILE A 182 30.43 4.55 -4.38
CA ILE A 182 29.79 5.20 -3.24
C ILE A 182 28.76 4.21 -2.74
N ASN A 183 29.07 3.55 -1.63
CA ASN A 183 28.11 2.76 -0.86
C ASN A 183 27.12 3.74 -0.22
N LEU A 184 26.22 4.33 -1.03
CA LEU A 184 25.28 5.39 -0.64
C LEU A 184 24.44 4.97 0.56
N GLU A 185 24.17 3.68 0.71
CA GLU A 185 23.49 3.13 1.88
C GLU A 185 24.29 3.37 3.16
N ASN A 186 25.59 3.03 3.19
CA ASN A 186 26.45 3.31 4.34
C ASN A 186 26.66 4.83 4.54
N SER A 187 26.73 5.61 3.46
CA SER A 187 26.91 7.07 3.56
C SER A 187 25.67 7.76 4.15
N ILE A 188 24.47 7.37 3.71
CA ILE A 188 23.20 7.87 4.22
C ILE A 188 23.00 7.41 5.67
N VAL A 189 23.24 6.14 5.97
CA VAL A 189 23.15 5.60 7.34
C VAL A 189 24.13 6.31 8.28
N ASN A 190 25.40 6.45 7.89
CA ASN A 190 26.40 7.15 8.70
C ASN A 190 26.08 8.65 8.86
N TYR A 191 25.53 9.30 7.82
CA TYR A 191 25.12 10.71 7.89
C TYR A 191 23.93 10.91 8.84
N ILE A 192 22.94 10.01 8.80
CA ILE A 192 21.82 10.00 9.73
C ILE A 192 22.33 9.74 11.16
N GLU A 193 23.17 8.73 11.36
CA GLU A 193 23.79 8.44 12.66
C GLU A 193 24.64 9.60 13.20
N SER A 194 25.28 10.36 12.30
CA SER A 194 26.07 11.55 12.60
C SER A 194 25.23 12.76 13.02
N ILE A 195 23.99 12.89 12.55
CA ILE A 195 23.07 13.98 12.93
C ILE A 195 22.36 13.67 14.24
N CYS A 196 22.28 12.39 14.62
CA CYS A 196 21.59 11.92 15.82
C CYS A 196 22.50 11.72 17.05
N LYS A 197 23.74 12.22 17.01
CA LYS A 197 24.61 12.41 18.20
C LYS A 197 24.55 13.85 18.66
#